data_AF-A0A924HUD5-F1
#
_entry.id   AF-A0A924HUD5-F1
#
_cell.length_a   1.000
_cell.length_b   1.000
_cell.length_c   1.000
_cell.angle_alpha   90.00
_cell.angle_beta   90.00
_cell.angle_gamma   90.00
#
_symmetry.space_group_name_H-M   'P 1'
#
loop_
_entity.id
_entity.type
_entity.pdbx_description
1 polymer ?
#
loop_
_entity_poly.entity_id
_entity_poly.type
_entity_poly.pdbx_seq_one_letter_code
_entity_poly.pdbx_strand_id
1 'polypeptide(L)'
;MEDLKHLEFLALNSKEIIEKEVDSYRQQHSYAGTIIGATALFISFFLSGMDSNIQIIQFISIVPIVFFIWSILLLLSIFSTKPLDQAFTVSKYKDLLTKTFKKILLYEIEANVRSYNINVIMTERGNKRYTTGIMMATIGLLISIVLMMANKFIAIEKVPMKVKVVTLLK
;
A
#
# COMPACT_ATOMS: atom_id res chain seq x y z
N MET A 1 27.82 0.32 42.61
CA MET A 1 27.24 -0.27 41.39
C MET A 1 26.90 0.89 40.48
N GLU A 2 27.45 0.94 39.26
CA GLU A 2 27.16 2.01 38.30
C GLU A 2 25.67 1.90 37.90
N ASP A 3 24.91 2.98 37.94
CA ASP A 3 23.50 2.97 37.56
C ASP A 3 23.40 2.93 36.02
N LEU A 4 23.10 1.75 35.49
CA LEU A 4 23.01 1.48 34.05
C LEU A 4 21.56 1.52 33.54
N LYS A 5 20.60 1.91 34.38
CA LYS A 5 19.16 1.88 34.08
C LYS A 5 18.80 2.74 32.87
N HIS A 6 19.52 3.84 32.64
CA HIS A 6 19.36 4.66 31.44
C HIS A 6 19.79 3.95 30.15
N LEU A 7 20.88 3.19 30.20
CA LEU A 7 21.35 2.42 29.04
C LEU A 7 20.42 1.25 28.75
N GLU A 8 19.90 0.60 29.79
CA GLU A 8 18.90 -0.45 29.65
C GLU A 8 17.60 0.08 29.03
N PHE A 9 17.12 1.24 29.50
CA PHE A 9 15.97 1.91 28.90
C PHE A 9 16.20 2.25 27.42
N LEU A 10 17.37 2.77 27.06
CA LEU A 10 17.71 3.09 25.68
C LEU A 10 17.83 1.86 24.79
N ALA A 11 18.44 0.77 25.29
CA ALA A 11 18.55 -0.48 24.56
C ALA A 11 17.16 -1.07 24.26
N LEU A 12 16.28 -1.14 25.26
CA LEU A 12 14.91 -1.62 25.11
C LEU A 12 14.08 -0.75 24.16
N ASN A 13 14.10 0.57 24.35
CA ASN A 13 13.32 1.48 23.54
C ASN A 13 13.81 1.49 22.06
N SER A 14 15.12 1.45 21.84
CA SER A 14 15.67 1.41 20.46
C SER A 14 15.31 0.10 19.74
N LYS A 15 15.29 -1.03 20.46
CA LYS A 15 14.83 -2.30 19.92
C LYS A 15 13.34 -2.26 19.55
N GLU A 16 12.50 -1.73 20.44
CA GLU A 16 11.06 -1.60 20.20
C GLU A 16 10.76 -0.74 18.95
N ILE A 17 11.52 0.34 18.75
CA ILE A 17 11.40 1.18 17.55
C ILE A 17 11.69 0.39 16.27
N ILE A 18 12.76 -0.42 16.26
CA ILE A 18 13.12 -1.25 15.10
C ILE A 18 12.07 -2.31 14.83
N GLU A 19 11.56 -2.99 15.86
CA GLU A 19 10.51 -3.99 15.73
C GLU A 19 9.24 -3.37 15.11
N LYS A 20 8.82 -2.20 15.59
CA LYS A 20 7.69 -1.46 15.00
C LYS A 20 7.94 -1.05 13.55
N GLU A 21 9.15 -0.64 13.20
CA GLU A 21 9.50 -0.30 11.81
C GLU A 21 9.42 -1.53 10.89
N VAL A 22 9.95 -2.67 11.35
CA VAL A 22 9.90 -3.94 10.62
C VAL A 22 8.47 -4.42 10.43
N ASP A 23 7.64 -4.34 11.48
CA ASP A 23 6.25 -4.75 11.42
C ASP A 23 5.43 -3.84 10.50
N SER A 24 5.64 -2.52 10.59
CA SER A 24 5.01 -1.56 9.68
C SER A 24 5.37 -1.83 8.22
N TYR A 25 6.65 -2.09 7.94
CA TYR A 25 7.14 -2.44 6.60
C TYR A 25 6.50 -3.73 6.06
N ARG A 26 6.38 -4.77 6.89
CA ARG A 26 5.71 -6.03 6.53
C ARG A 26 4.22 -5.83 6.29
N GLN A 27 3.56 -5.04 7.13
CA GLN A 27 2.15 -4.71 6.99
C GLN A 27 1.90 -3.96 5.67
N GLN A 28 2.76 -3.00 5.33
CA GLN A 28 2.71 -2.27 4.06
C GLN A 28 2.87 -3.19 2.85
N HIS A 29 3.76 -4.19 2.90
CA HIS A 29 3.88 -5.20 1.86
C HIS A 29 2.61 -6.02 1.70
N SER A 30 2.03 -6.47 2.82
CA SER A 30 0.77 -7.22 2.83
C SER A 30 -0.37 -6.41 2.20
N TYR A 31 -0.55 -5.17 2.66
CA TYR A 31 -1.59 -4.27 2.14
C TYR A 31 -1.38 -3.89 0.68
N ALA A 32 -0.13 -3.68 0.23
CA ALA A 32 0.15 -3.45 -1.18
C ALA A 32 -0.36 -4.62 -2.04
N GLY A 33 -0.16 -5.86 -1.59
CA GLY A 33 -0.67 -7.05 -2.27
C GLY A 33 -2.20 -7.09 -2.34
N THR A 34 -2.88 -6.79 -1.23
CA THR A 34 -4.34 -6.69 -1.19
C THR A 34 -4.87 -5.61 -2.13
N ILE A 35 -4.25 -4.43 -2.13
CA ILE A 35 -4.67 -3.29 -2.97
C ILE A 35 -4.46 -3.61 -4.45
N ILE A 36 -3.35 -4.24 -4.83
CA ILE A 36 -3.13 -4.70 -6.21
C ILE A 36 -4.25 -5.66 -6.63
N GLY A 37 -4.54 -6.67 -5.79
CA GLY A 37 -5.60 -7.64 -6.05
C GLY A 37 -6.98 -6.98 -6.23
N ALA A 38 -7.35 -6.09 -5.31
CA ALA A 38 -8.61 -5.35 -5.38
C ALA A 38 -8.68 -4.46 -6.63
N THR A 39 -7.59 -3.76 -6.97
CA THR A 39 -7.49 -2.89 -8.14
C THR A 39 -7.64 -3.69 -9.44
N ALA A 40 -6.96 -4.83 -9.55
CA ALA A 40 -7.05 -5.70 -10.72
C ALA A 40 -8.48 -6.24 -10.94
N LEU A 41 -9.17 -6.65 -9.87
CA LEU A 41 -10.57 -7.07 -9.95
C LEU A 41 -11.49 -5.91 -10.34
N PHE A 42 -11.24 -4.72 -9.80
CA PHE A 42 -12.03 -3.54 -10.11
C PHE A 42 -11.92 -3.13 -11.58
N ILE A 43 -10.74 -3.26 -12.21
CA ILE A 43 -10.58 -2.99 -13.66
C ILE A 43 -11.56 -3.86 -14.47
N SER A 44 -11.61 -5.18 -14.19
CA SER A 44 -12.53 -6.10 -14.88
C SER A 44 -14.00 -5.74 -14.66
N PHE A 45 -14.35 -5.33 -13.45
CA PHE A 45 -15.69 -4.85 -13.11
C PHE A 45 -16.04 -3.56 -13.86
N PHE A 46 -15.14 -2.58 -13.87
CA PHE A 46 -15.31 -1.30 -14.55
C PHE A 46 -15.54 -1.49 -16.05
N LEU A 47 -14.71 -2.32 -16.70
CA LEU A 47 -14.84 -2.65 -18.12
C LEU A 47 -16.14 -3.39 -18.44
N SER A 48 -16.56 -4.32 -17.58
CA SER A 48 -17.86 -4.99 -17.75
C SER A 48 -19.05 -4.04 -17.59
N GLY A 49 -18.91 -2.96 -16.82
CA GLY A 49 -19.93 -1.93 -16.64
C GLY A 49 -20.06 -0.93 -17.79
N MET A 50 -19.12 -0.97 -18.74
CA MET A 50 -18.90 0.01 -19.80
C MET A 50 -19.57 -0.40 -21.13
N ASP A 51 -20.87 -0.64 -21.10
CA ASP A 51 -21.65 -1.15 -22.25
C ASP A 51 -22.29 -0.04 -23.12
N SER A 52 -21.59 1.08 -23.37
CA SER A 52 -22.14 2.14 -24.25
C SER A 52 -21.64 2.07 -25.68
N ASN A 53 -22.58 2.32 -26.61
CA ASN A 53 -22.31 2.66 -28.01
C ASN A 53 -21.72 4.08 -28.20
N ILE A 54 -21.26 4.73 -27.12
CA ILE A 54 -20.76 6.11 -27.16
C ILE A 54 -19.24 6.07 -27.14
N GLN A 55 -18.64 6.22 -28.33
CA GLN A 55 -17.19 6.19 -28.53
C GLN A 55 -16.43 7.16 -27.62
N ILE A 56 -17.01 8.31 -27.29
CA ILE A 56 -16.39 9.31 -26.41
C ILE A 56 -16.18 8.75 -24.99
N ILE A 57 -17.16 8.04 -24.44
CA ILE A 57 -17.05 7.47 -23.07
C ILE A 57 -16.01 6.34 -23.08
N GLN A 58 -15.95 5.54 -24.15
CA GLN A 58 -14.94 4.51 -24.33
C GLN A 58 -13.52 5.09 -24.44
N PHE A 59 -13.35 6.26 -25.04
CA PHE A 59 -12.04 6.91 -25.10
C PHE A 59 -11.60 7.45 -23.72
N ILE A 60 -12.52 8.07 -22.99
CA ILE A 60 -12.24 8.61 -21.65
C ILE A 60 -11.99 7.48 -20.63
N SER A 61 -12.57 6.29 -20.82
CA SER A 61 -12.38 5.14 -19.93
C SER A 61 -10.95 4.58 -19.93
N ILE A 62 -10.12 4.95 -20.89
CA ILE A 62 -8.68 4.64 -20.89
C ILE A 62 -7.98 5.32 -19.69
N VAL A 63 -8.41 6.53 -19.31
CA VAL A 63 -7.78 7.32 -18.26
C VAL A 63 -7.71 6.58 -16.92
N PRO A 64 -8.80 6.08 -16.33
CA PRO A 64 -8.73 5.33 -15.07
C PRO A 64 -7.90 4.05 -15.18
N ILE A 65 -7.90 3.37 -16.33
CA ILE A 65 -7.08 2.17 -16.56
C ILE A 65 -5.59 2.50 -16.46
N VAL A 66 -5.15 3.62 -17.05
CA VAL A 66 -3.76 4.09 -16.94
C VAL A 66 -3.39 4.36 -15.48
N PHE A 67 -4.28 5.02 -14.72
CA PHE A 67 -4.07 5.24 -13.28
C PHE A 67 -3.94 3.94 -12.50
N PHE A 68 -4.78 2.94 -12.79
CA PHE A 68 -4.73 1.64 -12.13
C PHE A 68 -3.46 0.86 -12.47
N ILE A 69 -3.06 0.83 -13.74
CA ILE A 69 -1.81 0.17 -14.16
C ILE A 69 -0.63 0.85 -13.46
N TRP A 70 -0.59 2.19 -13.45
CA TRP A 70 0.48 2.93 -12.80
C TRP A 70 0.54 2.67 -11.29
N SER A 71 -0.62 2.60 -10.62
CA SER A 71 -0.74 2.23 -9.22
C SER A 71 -0.15 0.84 -8.95
N ILE A 72 -0.54 -0.16 -9.76
CA ILE A 72 -0.06 -1.53 -9.63
C ILE A 72 1.46 -1.59 -9.80
N LEU A 73 2.03 -0.90 -10.80
CA LEU A 73 3.48 -0.87 -11.01
C LEU A 73 4.23 -0.27 -9.81
N LEU A 74 3.72 0.83 -9.24
CA LEU A 74 4.31 1.45 -8.05
C LEU A 74 4.25 0.51 -6.84
N LEU A 75 3.11 -0.15 -6.61
CA LEU A 75 2.94 -1.09 -5.50
C LEU A 75 3.76 -2.37 -5.69
N LEU A 76 3.89 -2.88 -6.92
CA LEU A 76 4.73 -4.04 -7.23
C LEU A 76 6.21 -3.77 -6.95
N SER A 77 6.66 -2.53 -7.19
CA SER A 77 8.04 -2.14 -6.94
C SER A 77 8.45 -2.20 -5.46
N ILE A 78 7.47 -2.28 -4.55
CA ILE A 78 7.70 -2.45 -3.11
C ILE A 78 8.18 -3.88 -2.83
N PHE A 79 7.65 -4.91 -3.50
CA PHE A 79 8.08 -6.30 -3.27
C PHE A 79 9.52 -6.58 -3.74
N SER A 80 10.12 -5.70 -4.53
CA SER A 80 11.51 -5.84 -4.98
C SER A 80 12.54 -5.42 -3.93
N THR A 81 12.11 -4.87 -2.78
CA THR A 81 13.04 -4.40 -1.74
C THR A 81 13.46 -5.52 -0.79
N LYS A 82 14.71 -5.45 -0.32
CA LYS A 82 15.29 -6.43 0.61
C LYS A 82 14.59 -6.37 1.98
N PRO A 83 14.57 -7.46 2.76
CA PRO A 83 14.08 -7.41 4.14
C PRO A 83 14.90 -6.40 4.96
N LEU A 84 14.24 -5.74 5.91
CA LEU A 84 14.87 -4.78 6.83
C LEU A 84 15.80 -5.50 7.81
N ASP A 85 16.81 -4.77 8.28
CA ASP A 85 17.77 -5.26 9.26
C ASP A 85 17.13 -5.32 10.66
N GLN A 86 17.37 -6.41 11.38
CA GLN A 86 16.79 -6.69 12.71
C GLN A 86 17.84 -6.56 13.83
N ALA A 87 18.97 -5.89 13.56
CA ALA A 87 20.09 -5.58 14.46
C ALA A 87 20.87 -6.81 14.98
N PHE A 88 20.20 -7.80 15.57
CA PHE A 88 20.85 -8.97 16.17
C PHE A 88 20.46 -10.28 15.49
N THR A 89 21.49 -11.05 15.15
CA THR A 89 21.36 -12.46 14.77
C THR A 89 21.86 -13.33 15.92
N VAL A 90 21.22 -14.48 16.14
CA VAL A 90 21.51 -15.41 17.25
C VAL A 90 23.00 -15.81 17.34
N SER A 91 23.71 -15.75 16.21
CA SER A 91 25.15 -16.04 16.12
C SER A 91 26.04 -15.14 16.97
N LYS A 92 25.66 -13.88 17.22
CA LYS A 92 26.49 -12.92 17.99
C LYS A 92 26.35 -13.02 19.50
N TYR A 93 25.38 -13.79 20.02
CA TYR A 93 25.20 -13.93 21.47
C TYR A 93 26.42 -14.58 22.13
N LYS A 94 27.10 -15.52 21.46
CA LYS A 94 28.30 -16.17 21.99
C LYS A 94 29.44 -15.18 22.26
N ASP A 95 29.58 -14.15 21.43
CA ASP A 95 30.62 -13.12 21.57
C ASP A 95 30.29 -12.08 22.65
N LEU A 96 29.04 -12.03 23.12
CA LEU A 96 28.57 -11.10 24.14
C LEU A 96 28.64 -11.71 25.55
N LEU A 97 28.63 -13.04 25.67
CA LEU A 97 28.70 -13.76 26.95
C LEU A 97 29.97 -13.44 27.76
N THR A 98 31.06 -13.05 27.10
CA THR A 98 32.34 -12.73 27.75
C THR A 98 32.50 -11.25 28.10
N LYS A 99 31.51 -10.40 27.76
CA LYS A 99 31.57 -8.95 27.94
C LYS A 99 30.85 -8.51 29.22
N THR A 100 31.31 -7.39 29.78
CA THR A 100 30.63 -6.72 30.89
C THR A 100 29.26 -6.20 30.48
N PHE A 101 28.28 -6.21 31.38
CA PHE A 101 26.89 -5.76 31.12
C PHE A 101 26.80 -4.40 30.42
N LYS A 102 27.56 -3.38 30.87
CA LYS A 102 27.65 -2.06 30.21
C LYS A 102 28.07 -2.12 28.74
N LYS A 103 29.03 -2.99 28.40
CA LYS A 103 29.49 -3.19 27.01
C LYS A 103 28.45 -3.90 26.16
N ILE A 104 27.65 -4.79 26.75
CA ILE A 104 26.54 -5.44 26.05
C ILE A 104 25.50 -4.38 25.68
N LEU A 105 25.08 -3.54 26.64
CA LEU A 105 24.09 -2.49 26.40
C LEU A 105 24.56 -1.46 25.36
N LEU A 106 25.80 -0.98 25.45
CA LEU A 106 26.35 -0.04 24.46
C LEU A 106 26.40 -0.66 23.06
N TYR A 107 26.81 -1.92 22.97
CA TYR A 107 26.86 -2.63 21.69
C TYR A 107 25.46 -2.83 21.10
N GLU A 108 24.45 -3.09 21.94
CA GLU A 108 23.06 -3.19 21.52
C GLU A 108 22.52 -1.87 20.98
N ILE A 109 22.76 -0.77 21.69
CA ILE A 109 22.38 0.57 21.24
C ILE A 109 23.05 0.91 19.90
N GLU A 110 24.36 0.65 19.75
CA GLU A 110 25.09 0.93 18.50
C GLU A 110 24.59 0.09 17.32
N ALA A 111 24.29 -1.19 17.55
CA ALA A 111 23.71 -2.06 16.53
C ALA A 111 22.33 -1.55 16.10
N ASN A 112 21.48 -1.22 17.07
CA ASN A 112 20.13 -0.71 16.82
C ASN A 112 20.16 0.61 16.04
N VAL A 113 21.00 1.56 16.43
CA VAL A 113 21.15 2.85 15.72
C VAL A 113 21.60 2.63 14.28
N ARG A 114 22.52 1.70 14.04
CA ARG A 114 22.98 1.38 12.68
C ARG A 114 21.86 0.78 11.84
N SER A 115 21.12 -0.18 12.37
CA SER A 115 20.01 -0.82 11.66
C SER A 115 18.89 0.18 11.37
N TYR A 116 18.54 1.05 12.32
CA TYR A 116 17.57 2.13 12.11
C TYR A 116 17.97 3.05 10.96
N ASN A 117 19.21 3.56 10.95
CA ASN A 117 19.67 4.47 9.89
C ASN A 117 19.63 3.83 8.49
N ILE A 118 19.89 2.52 8.39
CA ILE A 118 19.79 1.79 7.11
C ILE A 118 18.33 1.57 6.72
N ASN A 119 17.50 1.18 7.69
CA ASN A 119 16.10 0.86 7.48
C ASN A 119 15.29 2.09 7.05
N VAL A 120 15.51 3.25 7.69
CA VAL A 120 14.83 4.52 7.37
C VAL A 120 14.92 4.87 5.88
N ILE A 121 16.10 4.71 5.27
CA ILE A 121 16.30 5.02 3.85
C ILE A 121 15.45 4.11 2.96
N MET A 122 15.29 2.84 3.35
CA MET A 122 14.50 1.86 2.61
C MET A 122 13.00 2.08 2.84
N THR A 123 12.59 2.33 4.08
CA THR A 123 11.19 2.55 4.46
C THR A 123 10.65 3.85 3.88
N GLU A 124 11.41 4.95 3.86
CA GLU A 124 10.98 6.21 3.25
C GLU A 124 10.73 6.06 1.74
N ARG A 125 11.63 5.39 1.02
CA ARG A 125 11.48 5.14 -0.42
C ARG A 125 10.27 4.25 -0.69
N GLY A 126 10.10 3.18 0.08
CA GLY A 126 8.94 2.30 0.01
C GLY A 126 7.63 3.04 0.28
N ASN A 127 7.60 3.84 1.35
CA ASN A 127 6.44 4.64 1.75
C ASN A 127 6.03 5.63 0.67
N LYS A 128 6.98 6.38 0.09
CA LYS A 128 6.66 7.30 -1.01
C LYS A 128 5.99 6.60 -2.19
N ARG A 129 6.49 5.42 -2.59
CA ARG A 129 5.91 4.64 -3.69
C ARG A 129 4.54 4.08 -3.33
N TYR A 130 4.37 3.61 -2.10
CA TYR A 130 3.10 3.11 -1.59
C TYR A 130 2.03 4.19 -1.53
N THR A 131 2.31 5.33 -0.91
CA THR A 131 1.38 6.46 -0.83
C THR A 131 1.00 6.95 -2.22
N THR A 132 1.98 7.09 -3.12
CA THR A 132 1.72 7.48 -4.51
C THR A 132 0.87 6.43 -5.22
N GLY A 133 1.18 5.13 -5.04
CA GLY A 133 0.41 4.02 -5.60
C GLY A 133 -1.05 4.04 -5.15
N ILE A 134 -1.29 4.20 -3.85
CA ILE A 134 -2.64 4.33 -3.29
C ILE A 134 -3.36 5.54 -3.89
N MET A 135 -2.72 6.71 -3.90
CA MET A 135 -3.31 7.92 -4.45
C MET A 135 -3.76 7.74 -5.90
N MET A 136 -2.95 7.08 -6.73
CA MET A 136 -3.27 6.81 -8.13
C MET A 136 -4.45 5.83 -8.26
N ALA A 137 -4.51 4.79 -7.43
CA ALA A 137 -5.67 3.89 -7.39
C ALA A 137 -6.94 4.63 -6.95
N THR A 138 -6.87 5.49 -5.93
CA THR A 138 -8.01 6.27 -5.47
C THR A 138 -8.53 7.23 -6.54
N ILE A 139 -7.64 7.94 -7.24
CA ILE A 139 -8.02 8.83 -8.35
C ILE A 139 -8.67 8.02 -9.48
N GLY A 140 -8.07 6.89 -9.86
CA GLY A 140 -8.63 5.98 -10.87
C GLY A 140 -10.02 5.47 -10.48
N LEU A 141 -10.23 5.09 -9.21
CA LEU A 141 -11.53 4.67 -8.67
C LEU A 141 -12.58 5.77 -8.79
N LEU A 142 -12.25 6.99 -8.37
CA LEU A 142 -13.20 8.12 -8.42
C LEU A 142 -13.61 8.44 -9.86
N ILE A 143 -12.65 8.51 -10.78
CA ILE A 143 -12.93 8.73 -12.21
C ILE A 143 -13.81 7.60 -12.76
N SER A 144 -13.50 6.35 -12.41
CA SER A 144 -14.25 5.17 -12.86
C SER A 144 -15.71 5.22 -12.41
N ILE A 145 -15.96 5.57 -11.15
CA ILE A 145 -17.31 5.68 -10.60
C ILE A 145 -18.11 6.75 -11.35
N VAL A 146 -17.53 7.93 -11.55
CA VAL A 146 -18.18 9.03 -12.29
C VAL A 146 -18.50 8.60 -13.72
N LEU A 147 -17.55 7.94 -14.41
CA LEU A 147 -17.77 7.45 -15.77
C LEU A 147 -18.85 6.37 -15.85
N MET A 148 -18.86 5.42 -14.91
CA MET A 148 -19.90 4.38 -14.85
C MET A 148 -21.29 4.99 -14.62
N MET A 149 -21.41 5.97 -13.73
CA MET A 149 -22.66 6.69 -13.52
C MET A 149 -23.11 7.40 -14.79
N ALA A 150 -22.24 8.21 -15.40
CA ALA A 150 -22.53 8.90 -16.65
C ALA A 150 -22.95 7.93 -17.76
N ASN A 151 -22.25 6.80 -17.88
CA ASN A 151 -22.55 5.74 -18.83
C ASN A 151 -23.98 5.21 -18.67
N LYS A 152 -24.42 4.95 -17.44
CA LYS A 152 -25.77 4.45 -17.14
C LYS A 152 -26.85 5.51 -17.32
N PHE A 153 -26.62 6.75 -16.91
CA PHE A 153 -27.58 7.85 -17.10
C PHE A 153 -27.88 8.09 -18.58
N ILE A 154 -26.85 8.15 -19.42
CA ILE A 154 -27.03 8.38 -20.86
C ILE A 154 -27.68 7.15 -21.54
N ALA A 155 -27.38 5.95 -21.07
CA ALA A 155 -28.05 4.74 -21.57
C ALA A 155 -29.56 4.74 -21.28
N ILE A 156 -29.99 5.21 -20.10
CA ILE A 156 -31.41 5.32 -19.74
C ILE A 156 -32.14 6.32 -20.64
N GLU A 157 -31.53 7.47 -20.93
CA GLU A 157 -32.13 8.52 -21.77
C GLU A 157 -32.42 8.02 -23.20
N LYS A 158 -31.63 7.08 -23.72
CA LYS A 158 -31.78 6.53 -25.08
C LYS A 158 -32.82 5.42 -25.20
N VAL A 159 -33.37 4.90 -24.10
CA VAL A 159 -34.48 3.93 -24.16
C VAL A 159 -35.79 4.69 -24.12
N PRO A 160 -36.55 4.82 -25.22
CA PRO A 160 -37.82 5.55 -25.21
C PRO A 160 -38.78 4.86 -24.24
N MET A 161 -39.35 5.66 -23.32
CA MET A 161 -40.37 5.20 -22.38
C MET A 161 -41.53 4.61 -23.17
N LYS A 162 -41.65 3.27 -23.19
CA LYS A 162 -42.77 2.58 -23.84
C LYS A 162 -44.03 2.83 -23.03
N VAL A 163 -44.70 3.96 -23.26
CA VAL A 163 -46.05 4.20 -22.76
C VAL A 163 -46.98 3.26 -23.51
N LYS A 164 -47.36 2.14 -22.89
CA LYS A 164 -48.49 1.33 -23.37
C LYS A 164 -49.76 2.13 -23.12
N VAL A 165 -50.26 2.81 -24.15
CA VAL A 165 -51.61 3.33 -24.16
C VAL A 165 -52.55 2.13 -24.20
N VAL A 166 -53.16 1.80 -23.06
CA VAL A 166 -54.22 0.79 -23.01
C VAL A 166 -55.48 1.47 -23.53
N THR A 167 -55.80 1.26 -24.80
CA THR A 167 -57.08 1.68 -25.36
C THR A 167 -58.17 0.81 -24.74
N LEU A 168 -58.90 1.36 -23.75
CA LEU A 168 -60.14 0.77 -23.26
C LEU A 168 -61.20 0.94 -24.36
N LEU A 169 -61.27 -0.04 -25.26
CA LEU A 169 -62.40 -0.16 -26.20
C LEU A 169 -63.66 -0.45 -25.40
N LYS A 170 -64.67 0.41 -25.60
CA LYS A 170 -65.99 0.35 -24.99
C LYS A 170 -66.98 -0.23 -25.99
#